data_AF-A0A813L829-F1
#
_entry.id   AF-A0A813L829-F1
#
_cell.length_a   1.000
_cell.length_b   1.000
_cell.length_c   1.000
_cell.angle_alpha   90.00
_cell.angle_beta   90.00
_cell.angle_gamma   90.00
#
_symmetry.space_group_name_H-M   'P 1'
#
loop_
_entity.id
_entity.type
_entity.pdbx_description
1 polymer ?
#
loop_
_entity_poly.entity_id
_entity_poly.type
_entity_poly.pdbx_seq_one_letter_code
_entity_poly.pdbx_strand_id
1 'polypeptide(L)'
;AWFRAMEDRPSYRALAGDFYTHSHDLPPQVGGCQENGQNTDFRKAIDGESPAAGAAAWKLPLPTDGSASPLEPVGLLGGNGPEEAAAARREAARQLLSRHQKVGRFCLRGKGSRGFPPVGAGPLSDPYASPSDDADLAEAVDEALRGVVAHLLGGDGVPVAEAALGVLGPSAWKRSKDLSECLGYLRDRVSVPRDMSFPAARQLRAHLGSYMEAAETCAA
;
A
#
# COMPACT_ATOMS: atom_id res chain seq x y z
N ALA A 1 13.76 27.63 -12.68
CA ALA A 1 13.17 26.88 -11.55
C ALA A 1 14.06 25.68 -11.26
N TRP A 2 14.78 25.68 -10.13
CA TRP A 2 15.76 24.64 -9.79
C TRP A 2 15.09 23.30 -9.47
N PHE A 3 13.99 23.30 -8.71
CA PHE A 3 13.24 22.08 -8.37
C PHE A 3 12.73 21.36 -9.62
N ARG A 4 12.02 22.04 -10.52
CA ARG A 4 11.56 21.44 -11.79
C ARG A 4 12.71 20.83 -12.61
N ALA A 5 13.85 21.51 -12.68
CA ALA A 5 15.03 20.98 -13.38
C ALA A 5 15.68 19.75 -12.69
N MET A 6 15.45 19.56 -11.39
CA MET A 6 15.80 18.32 -10.69
C MET A 6 14.77 17.24 -10.98
N GLU A 7 13.48 17.59 -10.96
CA GLU A 7 12.36 16.68 -11.24
C GLU A 7 12.40 16.11 -12.67
N ASP A 8 12.89 16.88 -13.64
CA ASP A 8 13.05 16.43 -15.02
C ASP A 8 14.19 15.40 -15.21
N ARG A 9 15.09 15.23 -14.23
CA ARG A 9 16.21 14.30 -14.35
C ARG A 9 15.76 12.85 -14.14
N PRO A 10 15.99 11.93 -15.10
CA PRO A 10 15.63 10.52 -14.93
C PRO A 10 16.24 9.87 -13.68
N SER A 11 17.47 10.26 -13.32
CA SER A 11 18.15 9.77 -12.12
C SER A 11 17.48 10.22 -10.81
N TYR A 12 16.93 11.43 -10.76
CA TYR A 12 16.21 11.92 -9.59
C TYR A 12 14.86 11.22 -9.47
N ARG A 13 14.13 11.08 -10.59
CA ARG A 13 12.85 10.36 -10.66
C ARG A 13 12.94 8.91 -10.16
N ALA A 14 14.05 8.23 -10.47
CA ALA A 14 14.29 6.86 -10.02
C ALA A 14 14.61 6.74 -8.51
N LEU A 15 15.04 7.82 -7.86
CA LEU A 15 15.43 7.85 -6.45
C LEU A 15 14.42 8.59 -5.56
N ALA A 16 13.43 9.25 -6.15
CA ALA A 16 12.42 9.99 -5.43
C ALA A 16 11.51 9.04 -4.63
N GLY A 17 11.41 9.28 -3.32
CA GLY A 17 10.40 8.65 -2.47
C GLY A 17 9.06 9.37 -2.58
N ASP A 18 7.98 8.68 -2.24
CA ASP A 18 6.65 9.29 -2.13
C ASP A 18 6.45 9.95 -0.75
N PHE A 19 5.49 10.86 -0.67
CA PHE A 19 5.11 11.56 0.54
C PHE A 19 4.60 10.62 1.62
N TYR A 20 3.96 9.51 1.26
CA TYR A 20 3.56 8.51 2.26
C TYR A 20 4.78 7.89 2.94
N THR A 21 5.75 7.38 2.18
CA THR A 21 6.99 6.83 2.76
C THR A 21 7.67 7.90 3.59
N HIS A 22 7.84 9.12 3.08
CA HIS A 22 8.48 10.20 3.85
C HIS A 22 7.75 10.55 5.15
N SER A 23 6.42 10.52 5.15
CA SER A 23 5.61 10.87 6.32
C SER A 23 5.59 9.77 7.38
N HIS A 24 5.81 8.51 7.00
CA HIS A 24 5.73 7.34 7.89
C HIS A 24 7.07 6.64 8.17
N ASP A 25 8.16 7.00 7.48
CA ASP A 25 9.47 6.32 7.59
C ASP A 25 10.16 6.62 8.94
N LEU A 26 10.22 7.90 9.35
CA LEU A 26 10.94 8.31 10.56
C LEU A 26 10.05 9.10 11.53
N PRO A 27 10.03 8.71 12.82
CA PRO A 27 9.42 9.55 13.84
C PRO A 27 10.24 10.85 13.99
N PRO A 28 9.62 11.95 14.44
CA PRO A 28 10.32 13.21 14.70
C PRO A 28 11.56 12.98 15.58
N GLN A 29 12.75 13.25 15.02
CA GLN A 29 14.03 13.05 15.72
C GLN A 29 14.32 14.17 16.73
N VAL A 30 13.69 15.33 16.52
CA VAL A 30 13.63 16.43 17.48
C VAL A 30 12.40 16.21 18.35
N GLY A 31 12.62 15.90 19.63
CA GLY A 31 11.55 15.62 20.57
C GLY A 31 10.53 16.77 20.67
N GLY A 32 9.27 16.42 20.92
CA GLY A 32 8.22 17.40 21.25
C GLY A 32 7.50 18.05 20.06
N CYS A 33 7.67 17.55 18.82
CA CYS A 33 6.82 17.96 17.71
C CYS A 33 5.37 17.52 17.96
N GLN A 34 4.44 18.47 17.95
CA GLN A 34 3.00 18.25 18.06
C GLN A 34 2.34 18.64 16.74
N GLU A 35 1.26 17.94 16.38
CA GLU A 35 0.46 18.35 15.23
C GLU A 35 -0.22 19.71 15.49
N ASN A 36 -0.24 20.58 14.48
CA ASN A 36 -0.88 21.89 14.56
C ASN A 36 -2.29 21.91 13.95
N GLY A 37 -2.77 20.76 13.43
CA GLY A 37 -4.08 20.59 12.80
C GLY A 37 -4.27 21.20 11.40
N GLN A 38 -3.31 21.99 10.91
CA GLN A 38 -3.46 22.77 9.68
C GLN A 38 -3.40 21.93 8.39
N ASN A 39 -2.79 20.74 8.45
CA ASN A 39 -2.56 19.88 7.29
C ASN A 39 -3.40 18.59 7.31
N THR A 40 -4.54 18.62 8.00
CA THR A 40 -5.40 17.43 8.19
C THR A 40 -5.86 16.83 6.85
N ASP A 41 -6.23 17.67 5.88
CA ASP A 41 -6.70 17.19 4.58
C ASP A 41 -5.58 16.55 3.76
N PHE A 42 -4.37 17.12 3.80
CA PHE A 42 -3.18 16.55 3.17
C PHE A 42 -2.80 15.22 3.81
N ARG A 43 -2.81 15.12 5.15
CA ARG A 43 -2.57 13.87 5.88
C ARG A 43 -3.55 12.79 5.45
N LYS A 44 -4.85 13.07 5.54
CA LYS A 44 -5.89 12.12 5.13
C LYS A 44 -5.77 11.73 3.66
N ALA A 45 -5.39 12.66 2.78
CA ALA A 45 -5.16 12.33 1.38
C ALA A 45 -3.92 11.43 1.22
N ILE A 46 -2.81 11.71 1.92
CA ILE A 46 -1.59 10.89 1.92
C ILE A 46 -1.88 9.49 2.46
N ASP A 47 -2.71 9.37 3.48
CA ASP A 47 -3.10 8.09 4.10
C ASP A 47 -4.20 7.36 3.29
N GLY A 48 -4.73 7.98 2.23
CA GLY A 48 -5.80 7.43 1.39
C GLY A 48 -7.20 7.46 2.00
N GLU A 49 -7.41 8.27 3.03
CA GLU A 49 -8.66 8.44 3.78
C GLU A 49 -9.57 9.54 3.21
N SER A 50 -9.04 10.56 2.51
CA SER A 50 -9.84 11.71 2.05
C SER A 50 -10.28 11.60 0.58
N PRO A 51 -11.58 11.78 0.26
CA PRO A 51 -12.04 12.08 -1.09
C PRO A 51 -11.96 13.58 -1.44
N ALA A 52 -11.69 14.47 -0.48
CA ALA A 52 -11.85 15.92 -0.62
C ALA A 52 -10.78 16.61 -1.48
N ALA A 53 -9.66 15.92 -1.75
CA ALA A 53 -8.68 16.33 -2.74
C ALA A 53 -8.68 15.30 -3.88
N GLY A 54 -9.69 15.36 -4.76
CA GLY A 54 -9.78 14.66 -6.05
C GLY A 54 -9.06 13.31 -6.15
N ALA A 55 -9.80 12.23 -5.84
CA ALA A 55 -9.37 10.83 -5.78
C ALA A 55 -8.59 10.48 -4.51
N ALA A 56 -9.20 9.66 -3.65
CA ALA A 56 -8.48 9.03 -2.54
C ALA A 56 -7.20 8.40 -3.10
N ALA A 57 -6.03 8.77 -2.55
CA ALA A 57 -4.73 8.67 -3.21
C ALA A 57 -4.41 7.27 -3.75
N TRP A 58 -5.00 6.23 -3.15
CA TRP A 58 -4.98 4.86 -3.62
C TRP A 58 -6.32 4.13 -3.46
N LYS A 59 -7.45 4.70 -3.91
CA LYS A 59 -8.67 3.90 -4.12
C LYS A 59 -8.88 3.59 -5.59
N LEU A 60 -9.35 2.38 -5.88
CA LEU A 60 -9.74 1.98 -7.23
C LEU A 60 -11.10 2.61 -7.60
N PRO A 61 -11.34 2.98 -8.87
CA PRO A 61 -10.36 3.05 -9.95
C PRO A 61 -9.40 4.23 -9.77
N LEU A 62 -8.11 3.98 -10.03
CA LEU A 62 -7.10 5.04 -9.99
C LEU A 62 -7.24 5.95 -11.23
N PRO A 63 -7.07 7.28 -11.09
CA PRO A 63 -7.06 8.20 -12.23
C PRO A 63 -6.02 7.79 -13.28
N THR A 64 -6.47 7.59 -14.51
CA THR A 64 -5.63 7.25 -15.68
C THR A 64 -5.66 8.32 -16.80
N ASP A 65 -6.21 9.48 -16.50
CA ASP A 65 -6.39 10.58 -17.46
C ASP A 65 -5.20 11.55 -17.48
N GLY A 66 -4.10 11.20 -16.81
CA GLY A 66 -2.97 12.11 -16.64
C GLY A 66 -3.23 13.24 -15.64
N SER A 67 -4.43 13.31 -15.03
CA SER A 67 -4.67 14.24 -13.93
C SER A 67 -3.70 13.95 -12.79
N ALA A 68 -3.23 15.00 -12.15
CA ALA A 68 -2.26 14.90 -11.09
C ALA A 68 -2.75 13.94 -10.01
N SER A 69 -1.83 13.12 -9.47
CA SER A 69 -2.03 12.75 -8.06
C SER A 69 -2.23 14.08 -7.33
N PRO A 70 -3.34 14.26 -6.58
CA PRO A 70 -3.67 15.53 -5.95
C PRO A 70 -2.56 16.05 -5.01
N LEU A 71 -1.63 15.16 -4.67
CA LEU A 71 -0.54 15.39 -3.73
C LEU A 71 0.84 15.31 -4.40
N GLU A 72 1.14 14.22 -5.11
CA GLU A 72 2.49 14.01 -5.66
C GLU A 72 2.71 14.83 -6.93
N PRO A 73 3.85 15.53 -7.09
CA PRO A 73 4.19 16.22 -8.33
C PRO A 73 4.27 15.22 -9.49
N VAL A 74 3.24 15.21 -10.33
CA VAL A 74 2.97 14.24 -11.42
C VAL A 74 4.15 14.01 -12.36
N GLY A 75 4.97 15.04 -12.58
CA GLY A 75 6.14 14.97 -13.46
C GLY A 75 7.25 14.05 -12.94
N LEU A 76 7.30 13.79 -11.63
CA LEU A 76 8.34 12.99 -11.01
C LEU A 76 8.17 11.49 -11.21
N LEU A 77 6.95 11.00 -11.10
CA LEU A 77 6.74 9.57 -10.85
C LEU A 77 6.05 8.83 -11.99
N GLY A 78 5.53 9.55 -13.00
CA GLY A 78 4.86 8.94 -14.16
C GLY A 78 3.66 8.08 -13.76
N GLY A 79 3.13 7.28 -14.68
CA GLY A 79 2.23 6.17 -14.32
C GLY A 79 0.73 6.41 -14.42
N ASN A 80 0.28 7.50 -15.07
CA ASN A 80 -1.15 7.76 -15.23
C ASN A 80 -1.72 7.32 -16.59
N GLY A 81 -0.94 6.89 -17.59
CA GLY A 81 -1.55 6.33 -18.80
C GLY A 81 -2.04 4.89 -18.56
N PRO A 82 -2.98 4.37 -19.38
CA PRO A 82 -3.48 2.99 -19.23
C PRO A 82 -2.37 1.93 -19.36
N GLU A 83 -1.39 2.15 -20.24
CA GLU A 83 -0.27 1.23 -20.46
C GLU A 83 0.69 1.24 -19.26
N GLU A 84 1.03 2.43 -18.76
CA GLU A 84 1.87 2.58 -17.58
C GLU A 84 1.17 2.07 -16.31
N ALA A 85 -0.14 2.26 -16.19
CA ALA A 85 -0.93 1.68 -15.10
C ALA A 85 -0.87 0.14 -15.15
N ALA A 86 -0.98 -0.46 -16.35
CA ALA A 86 -0.81 -1.90 -16.52
C ALA A 86 0.62 -2.36 -16.21
N ALA A 87 1.64 -1.59 -16.59
CA ALA A 87 3.04 -1.87 -16.26
C ALA A 87 3.29 -1.79 -14.74
N ALA A 88 2.71 -0.79 -14.07
CA ALA A 88 2.77 -0.61 -12.63
C ALA A 88 2.12 -1.79 -11.87
N ARG A 89 0.96 -2.28 -12.34
CA ARG A 89 0.32 -3.48 -11.77
C ARG A 89 1.20 -4.71 -11.95
N ARG A 90 1.80 -4.90 -13.13
CA ARG A 90 2.76 -6.00 -13.38
C ARG A 90 3.99 -5.91 -12.49
N GLU A 91 4.52 -4.70 -12.26
CA GLU A 91 5.64 -4.48 -11.35
C GLU A 91 5.28 -4.86 -9.91
N ALA A 92 4.15 -4.38 -9.40
CA ALA A 92 3.64 -4.71 -8.07
C ALA A 92 3.45 -6.22 -7.89
N ALA A 93 2.79 -6.87 -8.85
CA ALA A 93 2.59 -8.32 -8.87
C ALA A 93 3.93 -9.08 -8.87
N ARG A 94 4.90 -8.65 -9.70
CA ARG A 94 6.24 -9.24 -9.75
C ARG A 94 6.94 -9.15 -8.40
N GLN A 95 6.87 -8.01 -7.71
CA GLN A 95 7.51 -7.85 -6.40
C GLN A 95 6.91 -8.78 -5.35
N LEU A 96 5.57 -8.89 -5.29
CA LEU A 96 4.88 -9.83 -4.41
C LEU A 96 5.27 -11.28 -4.70
N LEU A 97 5.21 -11.69 -5.97
CA LEU A 97 5.51 -13.05 -6.39
C LEU A 97 6.97 -13.45 -6.11
N SER A 98 7.91 -12.55 -6.39
CA SER A 98 9.35 -12.83 -6.23
C SER A 98 9.77 -13.13 -4.79
N ARG A 99 8.98 -12.68 -3.80
CA ARG A 99 9.27 -12.82 -2.37
C ARG A 99 8.07 -13.34 -1.56
N HIS A 100 7.14 -14.05 -2.20
CA HIS A 100 5.83 -14.37 -1.63
C HIS A 100 5.88 -14.97 -0.21
N GLN A 101 6.79 -15.91 0.07
CA GLN A 101 6.93 -16.49 1.42
C GLN A 101 7.35 -15.46 2.48
N LYS A 102 8.29 -14.57 2.12
CA LYS A 102 8.78 -13.53 3.03
C LYS A 102 7.74 -12.42 3.22
N VAL A 103 7.03 -12.08 2.14
CA VAL A 103 5.95 -11.09 2.18
C VAL A 103 4.77 -11.60 2.99
N GLY A 104 4.34 -12.85 2.81
CA GLY A 104 3.30 -13.49 3.63
C GLY A 104 3.68 -13.51 5.11
N ARG A 105 4.91 -13.94 5.43
CA ARG A 105 5.42 -13.88 6.81
C ARG A 105 5.48 -12.45 7.35
N PHE A 106 5.83 -11.46 6.54
CA PHE A 106 5.87 -10.06 6.96
C PHE A 106 4.46 -9.49 7.19
N CYS A 107 3.49 -9.83 6.34
CA CYS A 107 2.08 -9.46 6.45
C CYS A 107 1.46 -9.91 7.79
N LEU A 108 1.83 -11.10 8.27
CA LEU A 108 1.41 -11.64 9.57
C LEU A 108 1.84 -10.80 10.78
N ARG A 109 2.72 -9.82 10.62
CA ARG A 109 3.08 -8.88 11.70
C ARG A 109 1.94 -7.94 12.08
N GLY A 110 0.93 -7.76 11.22
CA GLY A 110 -0.29 -7.02 11.58
C GLY A 110 -1.03 -7.64 12.78
N LYS A 111 -0.95 -8.97 12.91
CA LYS A 111 -1.44 -9.75 14.06
C LYS A 111 -0.33 -10.32 14.93
N GLY A 112 0.85 -9.74 14.81
CA GLY A 112 2.06 -10.17 15.49
C GLY A 112 2.22 -9.56 16.88
N SER A 113 3.39 -9.78 17.45
CA SER A 113 3.82 -9.12 18.68
C SER A 113 4.78 -7.98 18.37
N ARG A 114 4.70 -6.90 19.17
CA ARG A 114 5.69 -5.82 19.14
C ARG A 114 7.04 -6.35 19.61
N GLY A 115 8.09 -5.80 19.03
CA GLY A 115 9.44 -6.14 19.38
C GLY A 115 9.86 -5.68 20.76
N PHE A 116 10.82 -6.39 21.33
CA PHE A 116 11.46 -6.04 22.59
C PHE A 116 13.00 -6.02 22.43
N PRO A 117 13.70 -4.98 22.93
CA PRO A 117 13.18 -3.79 23.58
C PRO A 117 12.41 -2.87 22.61
N PRO A 118 11.45 -2.06 23.10
CA PRO A 118 10.74 -1.12 22.25
C PRO A 118 11.73 -0.12 21.67
N VAL A 119 11.73 0.02 20.35
CA VAL A 119 12.48 1.07 19.68
C VAL A 119 11.61 2.32 19.57
N GLY A 120 12.22 3.50 19.62
CA GLY A 120 11.55 4.77 19.35
C GLY A 120 11.17 4.94 17.87
N ALA A 121 11.09 3.86 17.09
CA ALA A 121 10.61 3.88 15.71
C ALA A 121 9.09 4.07 15.69
N GLY A 122 8.54 4.60 14.60
CA GLY A 122 7.09 4.74 14.44
C GLY A 122 6.36 3.38 14.58
N PRO A 123 5.03 3.37 14.81
CA PRO A 123 4.24 2.13 14.95
C PRO A 123 4.43 1.16 13.77
N LEU A 124 4.73 1.70 12.60
CA LEU A 124 4.99 1.00 11.35
C LEU A 124 6.49 0.85 11.04
N SER A 125 7.41 1.03 11.98
CA SER A 125 8.86 0.94 11.71
C SER A 125 9.61 0.06 12.71
N ASP A 126 8.89 -0.74 13.51
CA ASP A 126 9.50 -1.68 14.45
C ASP A 126 10.26 -2.81 13.71
N PRO A 127 11.61 -2.89 13.81
CA PRO A 127 12.40 -3.95 13.20
C PRO A 127 12.30 -5.27 13.96
N TYR A 128 11.93 -5.23 15.24
CA TYR A 128 11.87 -6.36 16.15
C TYR A 128 10.45 -6.98 16.23
N ALA A 129 9.47 -6.43 15.51
CA ALA A 129 8.13 -6.99 15.39
C ALA A 129 8.17 -8.43 14.86
N SER A 130 7.48 -9.33 15.57
CA SER A 130 7.41 -10.75 15.23
C SER A 130 6.05 -11.08 14.60
N PRO A 131 5.99 -11.92 13.56
CA PRO A 131 4.74 -12.30 12.92
C PRO A 131 3.88 -13.18 13.83
N SER A 132 2.58 -13.27 13.54
CA SER A 132 1.71 -14.28 14.16
C SER A 132 2.16 -15.69 13.81
N ASP A 133 2.11 -16.61 14.78
CA ASP A 133 2.40 -18.04 14.62
C ASP A 133 1.15 -18.86 14.26
N ASP A 134 0.02 -18.19 14.01
CA ASP A 134 -1.25 -18.80 13.66
C ASP A 134 -1.24 -19.35 12.22
N ALA A 135 -1.24 -20.67 12.09
CA ALA A 135 -1.14 -21.36 10.81
C ALA A 135 -2.35 -21.13 9.89
N ASP A 136 -3.56 -21.07 10.47
CA ASP A 136 -4.79 -20.83 9.70
C ASP A 136 -4.82 -19.40 9.15
N LEU A 137 -4.31 -18.43 9.93
CA LEU A 137 -4.14 -17.07 9.44
C LEU A 137 -3.08 -16.98 8.34
N ALA A 138 -1.98 -17.73 8.48
CA ALA A 138 -0.93 -17.77 7.48
C ALA A 138 -1.44 -18.28 6.12
N GLU A 139 -2.29 -19.32 6.14
CA GLU A 139 -2.94 -19.84 4.94
C GLU A 139 -3.90 -18.81 4.32
N ALA A 140 -4.74 -18.17 5.15
CA ALA A 140 -5.68 -17.13 4.70
C ALA A 140 -4.94 -15.92 4.08
N VAL A 141 -3.81 -15.50 4.66
CA VAL A 141 -2.98 -14.41 4.13
C VAL A 141 -2.36 -14.79 2.79
N ASP A 142 -1.81 -15.99 2.67
CA ASP A 142 -1.18 -16.47 1.43
C ASP A 142 -2.20 -16.59 0.29
N GLU A 143 -3.39 -17.12 0.59
CA GLU A 143 -4.54 -17.12 -0.32
C GLU A 143 -4.94 -15.70 -0.75
N ALA A 144 -5.02 -14.77 0.20
CA ALA A 144 -5.40 -13.41 -0.10
C ALA A 144 -4.37 -12.68 -0.98
N LEU A 145 -3.08 -12.89 -0.71
CA LEU A 145 -2.02 -12.33 -1.55
C LEU A 145 -2.05 -12.89 -2.97
N ARG A 146 -2.41 -14.18 -3.16
CA ARG A 146 -2.64 -14.74 -4.50
C ARG A 146 -3.82 -14.05 -5.19
N GLY A 147 -4.93 -13.82 -4.48
CA GLY A 147 -6.08 -13.08 -5.00
C GLY A 147 -5.73 -11.66 -5.43
N VAL A 148 -4.97 -10.93 -4.60
CA VAL A 148 -4.47 -9.59 -4.92
C VAL A 148 -3.58 -9.61 -6.17
N VAL A 149 -2.67 -10.59 -6.28
CA VAL A 149 -1.83 -10.75 -7.48
C VAL A 149 -2.66 -11.09 -8.71
N ALA A 150 -3.66 -11.96 -8.59
CA ALA A 150 -4.57 -12.29 -9.69
C ALA A 150 -5.32 -11.05 -10.17
N HIS A 151 -5.80 -10.20 -9.25
CA HIS A 151 -6.48 -8.95 -9.60
C HIS A 151 -5.53 -7.92 -10.21
N LEU A 152 -4.28 -7.82 -9.71
CA LEU A 152 -3.26 -6.95 -10.32
C LEU A 152 -2.97 -7.35 -11.78
N LEU A 153 -2.88 -8.65 -12.07
CA LEU A 153 -2.51 -9.16 -13.39
C LEU A 153 -3.69 -9.22 -14.37
N GLY A 154 -4.86 -9.64 -13.89
CA GLY A 154 -6.05 -9.87 -14.72
C GLY A 154 -7.07 -8.74 -14.71
N GLY A 155 -6.94 -7.77 -13.80
CA GLY A 155 -7.90 -6.68 -13.64
C GLY A 155 -7.62 -5.46 -14.52
N ASP A 156 -8.70 -4.73 -14.80
CA ASP A 156 -8.68 -3.45 -15.53
C ASP A 156 -8.42 -2.24 -14.63
N GLY A 157 -7.99 -2.47 -13.38
CA GLY A 157 -7.82 -1.42 -12.37
C GLY A 157 -9.14 -0.94 -11.74
N VAL A 158 -10.20 -1.74 -11.86
CA VAL A 158 -11.48 -1.53 -11.17
C VAL A 158 -11.45 -2.17 -9.78
N PRO A 159 -12.30 -1.71 -8.83
CA PRO A 159 -12.44 -2.36 -7.53
C PRO A 159 -12.68 -3.87 -7.64
N VAL A 160 -12.11 -4.63 -6.70
CA VAL A 160 -12.36 -6.07 -6.55
C VAL A 160 -13.85 -6.27 -6.29
N ALA A 161 -14.55 -6.87 -7.24
CA ALA A 161 -15.95 -7.24 -7.06
C ALA A 161 -16.07 -8.38 -6.04
N GLU A 162 -17.17 -8.42 -5.28
CA GLU A 162 -17.45 -9.53 -4.35
C GLU A 162 -17.39 -10.89 -5.04
N ALA A 163 -17.88 -10.98 -6.28
CA ALA A 163 -17.82 -12.21 -7.07
C ALA A 163 -16.38 -12.66 -7.39
N ALA A 164 -15.42 -11.73 -7.47
CA ALA A 164 -14.01 -12.04 -7.67
C ALA A 164 -13.36 -12.65 -6.42
N LEU A 165 -13.96 -12.44 -5.24
CA LEU A 165 -13.58 -13.14 -4.01
C LEU A 165 -14.00 -14.62 -4.03
N GLY A 166 -14.89 -15.04 -4.92
CA GLY A 166 -15.27 -16.45 -5.10
C GLY A 166 -14.13 -17.34 -5.64
N VAL A 167 -13.04 -16.73 -6.12
CA VAL A 167 -11.79 -17.43 -6.47
C VAL A 167 -11.00 -17.80 -5.20
N LEU A 168 -11.32 -17.20 -4.06
CA LEU A 168 -10.68 -17.45 -2.78
C LEU A 168 -11.41 -18.56 -2.05
N GLY A 169 -10.62 -19.41 -1.43
CA GLY A 169 -11.04 -20.48 -0.55
C GLY A 169 -11.66 -19.98 0.75
N PRO A 170 -12.24 -20.92 1.51
CA PRO A 170 -13.08 -20.60 2.65
C PRO A 170 -12.36 -20.01 3.86
N SER A 171 -11.03 -20.00 3.82
CA SER A 171 -10.14 -19.60 4.92
C SER A 171 -10.06 -18.08 5.04
N ALA A 172 -10.06 -17.36 3.90
CA ALA A 172 -9.92 -15.90 3.86
C ALA A 172 -11.10 -15.14 4.48
N TRP A 173 -12.35 -15.57 4.27
CA TRP A 173 -13.53 -14.84 4.75
C TRP A 173 -13.86 -15.09 6.22
N LYS A 174 -13.60 -16.30 6.74
CA LYS A 174 -13.86 -16.63 8.16
C LYS A 174 -13.08 -15.74 9.13
N ARG A 175 -11.97 -15.17 8.66
CA ARG A 175 -11.06 -14.32 9.45
C ARG A 175 -10.89 -12.93 8.85
N SER A 176 -11.92 -12.43 8.15
CA SER A 176 -11.89 -11.15 7.42
C SER A 176 -11.27 -10.01 8.23
N LYS A 177 -11.62 -9.87 9.52
CA LYS A 177 -11.06 -8.84 10.40
C LYS A 177 -9.56 -9.01 10.64
N ASP A 178 -9.10 -10.21 10.99
CA ASP A 178 -7.68 -10.48 11.23
C ASP A 178 -6.88 -10.32 9.93
N LEU A 179 -7.47 -10.73 8.81
CA LEU A 179 -6.90 -10.57 7.48
C LEU A 179 -6.77 -9.10 7.09
N SER A 180 -7.79 -8.27 7.35
CA SER A 180 -7.74 -6.83 7.11
C SER A 180 -6.61 -6.16 7.90
N GLU A 181 -6.38 -6.56 9.15
CA GLU A 181 -5.27 -6.05 9.96
C GLU A 181 -3.90 -6.43 9.39
N CYS A 182 -3.74 -7.67 8.90
CA CYS A 182 -2.51 -8.13 8.23
C CYS A 182 -2.26 -7.43 6.88
N LEU A 183 -3.28 -7.38 6.01
CA LEU A 183 -3.17 -6.72 4.71
C LEU A 183 -2.97 -5.21 4.85
N GLY A 184 -3.62 -4.58 5.83
CA GLY A 184 -3.41 -3.19 6.21
C GLY A 184 -1.97 -2.95 6.65
N TYR A 185 -1.42 -3.83 7.50
CA TYR A 185 0.00 -3.75 7.89
C TYR A 185 0.94 -3.84 6.68
N LEU A 186 0.69 -4.76 5.73
CA LEU A 186 1.50 -4.83 4.51
C LEU A 186 1.36 -3.56 3.66
N ARG A 187 0.12 -3.10 3.41
CA ARG A 187 -0.20 -1.89 2.64
C ARG A 187 0.57 -0.68 3.15
N ASP A 188 0.56 -0.51 4.47
CA ASP A 188 1.14 0.65 5.15
C ASP A 188 2.67 0.58 5.24
N ARG A 189 3.27 -0.59 4.96
CA ARG A 189 4.72 -0.82 5.00
C ARG A 189 5.39 -0.83 3.65
N VAL A 190 4.64 -0.67 2.55
CA VAL A 190 5.23 -0.55 1.20
C VAL A 190 6.02 0.75 1.12
N SER A 191 7.32 0.66 0.84
CA SER A 191 8.21 1.83 0.76
C SER A 191 8.63 2.15 -0.68
N VAL A 192 8.64 3.45 -1.02
CA VAL A 192 9.07 3.98 -2.31
C VAL A 192 10.37 4.80 -2.12
N PRO A 193 11.41 4.64 -2.97
CA PRO A 193 11.50 3.75 -4.14
C PRO A 193 12.09 2.37 -3.81
N ARG A 194 12.29 2.06 -2.52
CA ARG A 194 13.03 0.87 -2.06
C ARG A 194 12.42 -0.44 -2.55
N ASP A 195 11.11 -0.61 -2.40
CA ASP A 195 10.43 -1.87 -2.72
C ASP A 195 9.96 -1.90 -4.18
N MET A 196 9.47 -0.76 -4.68
CA MET A 196 8.96 -0.59 -6.04
C MET A 196 8.83 0.89 -6.43
N SER A 197 8.54 1.15 -7.71
CA SER A 197 8.20 2.48 -8.19
C SER A 197 6.90 3.01 -7.54
N PHE A 198 6.75 4.33 -7.49
CA PHE A 198 5.54 4.94 -6.93
C PHE A 198 4.24 4.48 -7.61
N PRO A 199 4.14 4.44 -8.97
CA PRO A 199 2.93 3.92 -9.61
C PRO A 199 2.60 2.49 -9.18
N ALA A 200 3.62 1.63 -9.04
CA ALA A 200 3.44 0.26 -8.59
C ALA A 200 2.99 0.20 -7.12
N ALA A 201 3.58 1.02 -6.24
CA ALA A 201 3.17 1.11 -4.84
C ALA A 201 1.73 1.60 -4.70
N ARG A 202 1.34 2.62 -5.49
CA ARG A 202 -0.02 3.16 -5.53
C ARG A 202 -1.03 2.10 -5.99
N GLN A 203 -0.71 1.35 -7.04
CA GLN A 203 -1.52 0.22 -7.50
C GLN A 203 -1.65 -0.84 -6.41
N LEU A 204 -0.54 -1.25 -5.79
CA LEU A 204 -0.54 -2.26 -4.74
C LEU A 204 -1.39 -1.84 -3.53
N ARG A 205 -1.21 -0.60 -3.03
CA ARG A 205 -1.99 -0.09 -1.91
C ARG A 205 -3.49 -0.06 -2.23
N ALA A 206 -3.85 0.33 -3.45
CA ALA A 206 -5.24 0.37 -3.90
C ALA A 206 -5.87 -1.02 -4.03
N HIS A 207 -5.13 -2.01 -4.53
CA HIS A 207 -5.61 -3.38 -4.65
C HIS A 207 -5.75 -4.04 -3.27
N LEU A 208 -4.79 -3.83 -2.36
CA LEU A 208 -4.90 -4.29 -0.98
C LEU A 208 -6.11 -3.67 -0.26
N GLY A 209 -6.30 -2.35 -0.39
CA GLY A 209 -7.45 -1.66 0.20
C GLY A 209 -8.79 -2.15 -0.35
N SER A 210 -8.91 -2.25 -1.68
CA SER A 210 -10.13 -2.77 -2.32
C SER A 210 -10.43 -4.21 -1.90
N TYR A 211 -9.39 -5.02 -1.72
CA TYR A 211 -9.54 -6.40 -1.27
C TYR A 211 -10.02 -6.48 0.19
N MET A 212 -9.50 -5.63 1.08
CA MET A 212 -9.96 -5.52 2.47
C MET A 212 -11.44 -5.09 2.54
N GLU A 213 -11.81 -4.04 1.80
CA GLU A 213 -13.20 -3.55 1.73
C GLU A 213 -14.17 -4.64 1.26
N ALA A 214 -13.77 -5.43 0.24
CA ALA A 214 -14.57 -6.54 -0.26
C ALA A 214 -14.67 -7.69 0.77
N ALA A 215 -13.56 -8.03 1.46
CA ALA A 215 -13.53 -9.09 2.46
C ALA A 215 -14.38 -8.78 3.70
N GLU A 216 -14.44 -7.51 4.11
CA GLU A 216 -15.29 -7.05 5.21
C GLU A 216 -16.78 -7.10 4.85
N THR A 217 -17.12 -6.77 3.60
CA THR A 217 -18.52 -6.79 3.13
C THR A 217 -19.07 -8.21 3.04
N CYS A 218 -18.28 -9.19 2.61
CA CYS A 218 -18.72 -10.60 2.56
C CYS A 218 -18.87 -11.27 3.94
N ALA A 219 -18.31 -10.66 5.00
CA ALA A 219 -18.41 -11.19 6.36
C ALA A 219 -19.64 -10.66 7.13
N ALA A 220 -20.31 -9.64 6.61
CA ALA A 220 -21.53 -9.04 7.15
C ALA A 220 -22.79 -9.79 6.68
#